data_AF-A0A512DWQ0-F1
#
_entry.id   AF-A0A512DWQ0-F1
#
_cell.length_a   1.000
_cell.length_b   1.000
_cell.length_c   1.000
_cell.angle_alpha   90.00
_cell.angle_beta   90.00
_cell.angle_gamma   90.00
#
_symmetry.space_group_name_H-M   'P 1'
#
loop_
_entity.id
_entity.type
_entity.pdbx_description
1 polymer ?
#
loop_
_entity_poly.entity_id
_entity_poly.type
_entity_poly.pdbx_seq_one_letter_code
_entity_poly.pdbx_strand_id
1 'polypeptide(L)'
;MLNRLWIWAGRVPKAEGPAASDLVKGLMLVDERSRVAVMVLALGPRLRERLDLAECLRLAVVGDLAPEAAERLGDALSELAGEREARLVETLRRLSGQMELNRVSAYRWSAEDRRRLFDADYLARRCAGDPLLAQLHDAVWSQGVERLRRAGENPARVALDAMGYRTADDAEAACRPR
;
A
#
# COMPACT_ATOMS: atom_id res chain seq x y z
N MET A 1 4.90 46.62 -42.83
CA MET A 1 4.51 47.33 -41.59
C MET A 1 3.93 46.33 -40.60
N LEU A 2 4.66 46.12 -39.51
CA LEU A 2 4.24 45.85 -38.13
C LEU A 2 3.16 44.79 -37.81
N ASN A 3 3.65 43.77 -37.09
CA ASN A 3 3.18 43.27 -35.80
C ASN A 3 1.72 42.81 -35.65
N ARG A 4 1.57 41.51 -35.37
CA ARG A 4 0.96 41.06 -34.11
C ARG A 4 1.33 39.61 -33.80
N LEU A 5 2.43 39.48 -33.06
CA LEU A 5 2.75 38.34 -32.20
C LEU A 5 1.61 38.16 -31.20
N TRP A 6 0.86 37.07 -31.30
CA TRP A 6 0.13 36.53 -30.16
C TRP A 6 0.88 35.29 -29.68
N ILE A 7 1.73 35.53 -28.69
CA ILE A 7 2.34 34.51 -27.86
C ILE A 7 1.19 33.86 -27.08
N TRP A 8 0.65 32.77 -27.62
CA TRP A 8 -0.12 31.84 -26.81
C TRP A 8 0.86 31.20 -25.83
N ALA A 9 0.91 31.73 -24.62
CA ALA A 9 1.39 31.02 -23.45
C ALA A 9 0.41 29.87 -23.15
N GLY A 10 0.34 28.90 -24.07
CA GLY A 10 -0.25 27.62 -23.81
C GLY A 10 0.61 26.96 -22.75
N ARG A 11 0.19 27.03 -21.48
CA ARG A 11 0.62 26.04 -20.49
C ARG A 11 0.36 24.69 -21.15
N VAL A 12 1.43 24.00 -21.53
CA VAL A 12 1.36 22.57 -21.80
C VAL A 12 0.64 21.98 -20.59
N PRO A 13 -0.54 21.35 -20.72
CA PRO A 13 -1.16 20.70 -19.58
C PRO A 13 -0.11 19.73 -19.05
N LYS A 14 0.36 19.99 -17.82
CA LYS A 14 1.30 19.12 -17.14
C LYS A 14 0.59 17.77 -17.10
N ALA A 15 1.04 16.82 -17.91
CA ALA A 15 0.40 15.52 -18.06
C ALA A 15 0.10 15.01 -16.64
N GLU A 16 -1.19 14.98 -16.29
CA GLU A 16 -1.61 14.43 -15.01
C GLU A 16 -1.11 13.00 -15.01
N GLY A 17 -0.23 12.68 -14.05
CA GLY A 17 0.30 11.33 -13.94
C GLY A 17 -0.85 10.33 -13.86
N PRO A 18 -0.64 9.06 -14.24
CA PRO A 18 -1.69 8.05 -14.16
C PRO A 18 -2.33 8.05 -12.77
N ALA A 19 -3.66 8.02 -12.71
CA ALA A 19 -4.38 7.96 -11.45
C ALA A 19 -3.88 6.76 -10.63
N ALA A 20 -3.76 6.91 -9.31
CA ALA A 20 -3.28 5.84 -8.44
C ALA A 20 -4.08 4.54 -8.62
N SER A 21 -5.38 4.63 -8.94
CA SER A 21 -6.22 3.49 -9.29
C SER A 21 -5.74 2.72 -10.53
N ASP A 22 -5.27 3.41 -11.56
CA ASP A 22 -4.78 2.78 -12.79
C ASP A 22 -3.38 2.20 -12.59
N LEU A 23 -2.55 2.86 -11.77
CA LEU A 23 -1.28 2.28 -11.32
C LEU A 23 -1.52 0.98 -10.53
N VAL A 24 -2.48 0.97 -9.60
CA VAL A 24 -2.86 -0.26 -8.87
C VAL A 24 -3.31 -1.35 -9.84
N LYS A 25 -4.19 -1.04 -10.82
CA LYS A 25 -4.61 -2.03 -11.83
C LYS A 25 -3.41 -2.60 -12.60
N GLY A 26 -2.48 -1.74 -13.04
CA GLY A 26 -1.27 -2.18 -13.73
C GLY A 26 -0.37 -3.06 -12.87
N LEU A 27 -0.16 -2.68 -11.60
CA LEU A 27 0.63 -3.46 -10.64
C LEU A 27 0.00 -4.82 -10.33
N MET A 28 -1.33 -4.95 -10.39
CA MET A 28 -2.03 -6.23 -10.23
C MET A 28 -1.83 -7.19 -11.42
N LEU A 29 -1.38 -6.70 -12.57
CA LEU A 29 -1.00 -7.53 -13.71
C LEU A 29 0.43 -8.09 -13.56
N VAL A 30 1.24 -7.50 -12.69
CA VAL A 30 2.57 -7.98 -12.35
C VAL A 30 2.45 -9.16 -11.38
N ASP A 31 3.28 -10.18 -11.59
CA ASP A 31 3.39 -11.29 -10.65
C ASP A 31 3.76 -10.79 -9.24
N GLU A 32 3.28 -11.51 -8.22
CA GLU A 32 3.44 -11.11 -6.83
C GLU A 32 4.91 -10.90 -6.44
N ARG A 33 5.80 -11.79 -6.91
CA ARG A 33 7.23 -11.80 -6.61
C ARG A 33 8.00 -10.65 -7.24
N SER A 34 7.50 -10.06 -8.32
CA SER A 34 8.16 -8.94 -9.00
C SER A 34 7.51 -7.60 -8.67
N ARG A 35 6.32 -7.60 -8.04
CA ARG A 35 5.52 -6.39 -7.85
C ARG A 35 6.25 -5.35 -7.02
N VAL A 36 6.91 -5.74 -5.93
CA VAL A 36 7.63 -4.79 -5.07
C VAL A 36 8.76 -4.11 -5.85
N ALA A 37 9.53 -4.85 -6.63
CA ALA A 37 10.56 -4.29 -7.49
C ALA A 37 9.98 -3.34 -8.55
N VAL A 38 8.84 -3.70 -9.17
CA VAL A 38 8.14 -2.80 -10.12
C VAL A 38 7.60 -1.54 -9.44
N MET A 39 7.08 -1.64 -8.21
CA MET A 39 6.68 -0.48 -7.41
C MET A 39 7.88 0.44 -7.16
N VAL A 40 9.03 -0.13 -6.78
CA VAL A 40 10.28 0.63 -6.61
C VAL A 40 10.67 1.35 -7.92
N LEU A 41 10.59 0.69 -9.07
CA LEU A 41 10.88 1.32 -10.37
C LEU A 41 9.87 2.41 -10.76
N ALA A 42 8.59 2.19 -10.50
CA ALA A 42 7.51 3.13 -10.85
C ALA A 42 7.55 4.39 -9.96
N LEU A 43 7.86 4.22 -8.67
CA LEU A 43 7.91 5.31 -7.69
C LEU A 43 9.29 5.98 -7.65
N GLY A 44 10.33 5.23 -8.00
CA GLY A 44 11.74 5.61 -7.91
C GLY A 44 12.06 7.00 -8.47
N PRO A 45 11.65 7.38 -9.69
CA PRO A 45 11.93 8.71 -10.25
C PRO A 45 11.47 9.88 -9.37
N ARG A 46 10.43 9.70 -8.54
CA ARG A 46 9.92 10.71 -7.60
C ARG A 46 10.56 10.63 -6.22
N LEU A 47 11.19 9.51 -5.90
CA LEU A 47 11.79 9.19 -4.60
C LEU A 47 13.32 9.30 -4.59
N ARG A 48 13.97 9.36 -5.77
CA ARG A 48 15.43 9.39 -5.97
C ARG A 48 16.17 10.51 -5.23
N GLU A 49 15.52 11.62 -4.91
CA GLU A 49 16.16 12.72 -4.17
C GLU A 49 16.39 12.39 -2.68
N ARG A 50 15.77 11.32 -2.17
CA ARG A 50 15.75 10.99 -0.74
C ARG A 50 16.15 9.55 -0.40
N LEU A 51 16.28 8.70 -1.43
CA LEU A 51 16.43 7.25 -1.29
C LEU A 51 17.40 6.69 -2.33
N ASP A 52 18.22 5.73 -1.92
CA ASP A 52 19.01 4.92 -2.85
C ASP A 52 18.10 3.90 -3.56
N LEU A 53 17.82 4.15 -4.83
CA LEU A 53 16.97 3.29 -5.64
C LEU A 53 17.60 1.92 -5.89
N ALA A 54 18.92 1.84 -6.04
CA ALA A 54 19.61 0.57 -6.26
C ALA A 54 19.51 -0.30 -5.00
N GLU A 55 19.62 0.32 -3.84
CA GLU A 55 19.43 -0.35 -2.55
C GLU A 55 17.99 -0.83 -2.35
N CYS A 56 16.99 0.02 -2.64
CA CYS A 56 15.58 -0.38 -2.61
C CYS A 56 15.30 -1.59 -3.51
N LEU A 57 15.91 -1.64 -4.70
CA LEU A 57 15.76 -2.77 -5.62
C LEU A 57 16.44 -4.05 -5.09
N ARG A 58 17.65 -3.94 -4.51
CA ARG A 58 18.31 -5.08 -3.87
C ARG A 58 17.45 -5.64 -2.75
N LEU A 59 16.96 -4.77 -1.87
CA LEU A 59 16.09 -5.15 -0.77
C LEU A 59 14.79 -5.79 -1.24
N ALA A 60 14.16 -5.26 -2.29
CA ALA A 60 12.96 -5.84 -2.89
C ALA A 60 13.22 -7.29 -3.30
N VAL A 61 14.24 -7.52 -4.13
CA VAL A 61 14.62 -8.86 -4.63
C VAL A 61 14.95 -9.83 -3.51
N VAL A 62 15.70 -9.39 -2.48
CA VAL A 62 16.12 -10.26 -1.38
C VAL A 62 14.93 -10.78 -0.57
N GLY A 63 13.96 -9.92 -0.26
CA GLY A 63 12.81 -10.38 0.54
C GLY A 63 11.78 -11.20 -0.26
N ASP A 64 11.97 -11.35 -1.57
CA ASP A 64 11.21 -12.29 -2.39
C ASP A 64 11.96 -13.63 -2.60
N LEU A 65 13.16 -13.79 -2.00
CA LEU A 65 13.91 -15.05 -2.01
C LEU A 65 13.28 -16.08 -1.07
N ALA A 66 13.53 -17.37 -1.37
CA ALA A 66 13.26 -18.45 -0.44
C ALA A 66 14.05 -18.24 0.87
N PRO A 67 13.50 -18.61 2.05
CA PRO A 67 14.15 -18.39 3.34
C PRO A 67 15.61 -18.85 3.39
N GLU A 68 15.90 -20.00 2.77
CA GLU A 68 17.24 -20.59 2.72
C GLU A 68 18.22 -19.78 1.86
N ALA A 69 17.72 -19.08 0.83
CA ALA A 69 18.52 -18.16 0.02
C ALA A 69 18.62 -16.77 0.68
N ALA A 70 17.56 -16.34 1.36
CA ALA A 70 17.54 -15.11 2.15
C ALA A 70 18.49 -15.18 3.34
N GLU A 71 18.66 -16.30 4.05
CA GLU A 71 19.68 -16.43 5.11
C GLU A 71 21.10 -16.34 4.54
N ARG A 72 21.36 -16.97 3.40
CA ARG A 72 22.70 -17.01 2.80
C ARG A 72 23.13 -15.71 2.14
N LEU A 73 22.16 -14.90 1.69
CA LEU A 73 22.40 -13.62 1.01
C LEU A 73 22.05 -12.41 1.89
N GLY A 74 21.21 -12.61 2.90
CA GLY A 74 20.55 -11.56 3.67
C GLY A 74 21.44 -10.90 4.70
N ASP A 75 22.39 -11.62 5.32
CA ASP A 75 23.35 -11.00 6.25
C ASP A 75 24.26 -10.01 5.50
N ALA A 76 24.75 -10.40 4.32
CA ALA A 76 25.61 -9.57 3.49
C ALA A 76 24.90 -8.36 2.86
N LEU A 77 23.56 -8.40 2.73
CA LEU A 77 22.77 -7.36 2.07
C LEU A 77 21.98 -6.48 3.06
N SER A 78 21.64 -6.99 4.24
CA SER A 78 20.95 -6.24 5.31
C SER A 78 21.89 -5.27 6.04
N GLU A 79 23.18 -5.60 6.16
CA GLU A 79 24.19 -4.69 6.71
C GLU A 79 24.47 -3.48 5.79
N LEU A 80 24.07 -3.56 4.52
CA LEU A 80 24.24 -2.50 3.53
C LEU A 80 23.00 -1.62 3.38
N ALA A 81 21.93 -1.90 4.13
CA ALA A 81 20.65 -1.26 3.95
C ALA A 81 20.44 -0.07 4.89
N GLY A 82 20.16 1.11 4.33
CA GLY A 82 19.64 2.25 5.05
C GLY A 82 18.27 1.96 5.66
N GLU A 83 18.04 2.46 6.88
CA GLU A 83 16.76 2.28 7.59
C GLU A 83 15.57 2.84 6.79
N ARG A 84 15.80 3.87 5.97
CA ARG A 84 14.75 4.52 5.17
C ARG A 84 14.31 3.65 4.00
N GLU A 85 15.26 3.07 3.28
CA GLU A 85 15.07 2.16 2.15
C GLU A 85 14.39 0.88 2.62
N ALA A 86 14.86 0.29 3.73
CA ALA A 86 14.23 -0.87 4.34
C ALA A 86 12.77 -0.60 4.74
N ARG A 87 12.51 0.56 5.38
CA ARG A 87 11.16 0.97 5.76
C ARG A 87 10.25 1.19 4.55
N LEU A 88 10.78 1.77 3.46
CA LEU A 88 10.02 1.92 2.22
C LEU A 88 9.67 0.55 1.64
N VAL A 89 10.64 -0.33 1.44
CA VAL A 89 10.42 -1.65 0.83
C VAL A 89 9.44 -2.47 1.65
N GLU A 90 9.53 -2.43 2.98
CA GLU A 90 8.54 -3.06 3.85
C GLU A 90 7.13 -2.46 3.69
N THR A 91 7.02 -1.14 3.51
CA THR A 91 5.74 -0.49 3.22
C THR A 91 5.17 -0.94 1.87
N LEU A 92 6.01 -1.06 0.85
CA LEU A 92 5.62 -1.57 -0.47
C LEU A 92 5.20 -3.06 -0.43
N ARG A 93 5.87 -3.88 0.39
CA ARG A 93 5.47 -5.28 0.63
C ARG A 93 4.09 -5.36 1.25
N ARG A 94 3.80 -4.54 2.26
CA ARG A 94 2.47 -4.50 2.88
C ARG A 94 1.38 -4.06 1.91
N LEU A 95 1.67 -3.06 1.07
CA LEU A 95 0.76 -2.64 -0.01
C LEU A 95 0.51 -3.80 -0.99
N SER A 96 1.57 -4.49 -1.41
CA SER A 96 1.47 -5.67 -2.29
C SER A 96 0.67 -6.81 -1.65
N GLY A 97 0.88 -7.07 -0.36
CA GLY A 97 0.13 -8.09 0.40
C GLY A 97 -1.36 -7.74 0.50
N GLN A 98 -1.70 -6.47 0.79
CA GLN A 98 -3.09 -6.02 0.81
C GLN A 98 -3.73 -6.10 -0.59
N MET A 99 -2.96 -5.80 -1.64
CA MET A 99 -3.37 -5.96 -3.03
C MET A 99 -3.72 -7.42 -3.37
N GLU A 100 -2.92 -8.40 -2.92
CA GLU A 100 -3.25 -9.83 -3.07
C GLU A 100 -4.47 -10.23 -2.24
N LEU A 101 -4.57 -9.79 -0.99
CA LEU A 101 -5.72 -10.03 -0.14
C LEU A 101 -7.02 -9.50 -0.78
N ASN A 102 -6.96 -8.36 -1.46
CA ASN A 102 -8.08 -7.78 -2.20
C ASN A 102 -8.51 -8.57 -3.45
N ARG A 103 -7.73 -9.57 -3.90
CA ARG A 103 -8.13 -10.49 -4.99
C ARG A 103 -9.09 -11.56 -4.50
N VAL A 104 -8.89 -12.04 -3.29
CA VAL A 104 -9.75 -13.06 -2.70
C VAL A 104 -11.00 -12.40 -2.12
N SER A 105 -12.09 -13.15 -2.11
CA SER A 105 -13.34 -12.64 -1.54
C SER A 105 -13.21 -12.47 -0.03
N ALA A 106 -13.80 -11.40 0.51
CA ALA A 106 -13.68 -11.05 1.92
C ALA A 106 -14.25 -12.13 2.87
N TYR A 107 -15.13 -13.03 2.41
CA TYR A 107 -15.58 -14.17 3.21
C TYR A 107 -14.44 -15.09 3.66
N ARG A 108 -13.32 -15.14 2.90
CA ARG A 108 -12.13 -15.94 3.22
C ARG A 108 -11.14 -15.22 4.11
N TRP A 109 -11.31 -13.91 4.30
CA TRP A 109 -10.40 -13.15 5.14
C TRP A 109 -10.50 -13.65 6.57
N SER A 110 -9.40 -13.62 7.31
CA SER A 110 -9.41 -13.84 8.74
C SER A 110 -9.94 -12.61 9.49
N ALA A 111 -10.17 -12.74 10.79
CA ALA A 111 -10.44 -11.58 11.65
C ALA A 111 -9.21 -10.64 11.70
N GLU A 112 -8.00 -11.18 11.58
CA GLU A 112 -6.78 -10.39 11.56
C GLU A 112 -6.65 -9.57 10.27
N ASP A 113 -6.94 -10.16 9.11
CA ASP A 113 -6.93 -9.46 7.81
C ASP A 113 -7.89 -8.26 7.81
N ARG A 114 -9.08 -8.44 8.38
CA ARG A 114 -10.06 -7.38 8.57
C ARG A 114 -9.54 -6.26 9.47
N ARG A 115 -8.93 -6.63 10.60
CA ARG A 115 -8.33 -5.65 11.52
C ARG A 115 -7.20 -4.87 10.85
N ARG A 116 -6.30 -5.56 10.14
CA ARG A 116 -5.16 -4.95 9.43
C ARG A 116 -5.61 -3.90 8.41
N LEU A 117 -6.75 -4.10 7.73
CA LEU A 117 -7.30 -3.10 6.80
C LEU A 117 -7.58 -1.74 7.47
N PHE A 118 -7.93 -1.73 8.76
CA PHE A 118 -8.26 -0.51 9.52
C PHE A 118 -7.19 -0.14 10.56
N ASP A 119 -6.10 -0.89 10.64
CA ASP A 119 -4.97 -0.57 11.50
C ASP A 119 -4.15 0.58 10.88
N ALA A 120 -4.18 1.74 11.55
CA ALA A 120 -3.48 2.94 11.11
C ALA A 120 -1.94 2.75 11.06
N ASP A 121 -1.36 1.90 11.91
CA ASP A 121 0.08 1.59 11.89
C ASP A 121 0.47 0.64 10.76
N TYR A 122 -0.48 -0.14 10.27
CA TYR A 122 -0.20 -1.15 9.27
C TYR A 122 0.24 -0.52 7.94
N LEU A 123 -0.54 0.44 7.42
CA LEU A 123 -0.25 1.12 6.15
C LEU A 123 -0.46 2.64 6.19
N ALA A 124 -1.54 3.14 6.80
CA ALA A 124 -1.93 4.54 6.68
C ALA A 124 -0.85 5.51 7.18
N ARG A 125 -0.34 5.34 8.41
CA ARG A 125 0.73 6.19 8.97
C ARG A 125 2.06 6.06 8.22
N ARG A 126 2.33 4.89 7.64
CA ARG A 126 3.55 4.64 6.85
C ARG A 126 3.53 5.35 5.50
N CYS A 127 2.35 5.44 4.90
CA CYS A 127 2.14 6.08 3.60
C CYS A 127 1.93 7.60 3.71
N ALA A 128 1.49 8.11 4.88
CA ALA A 128 1.13 9.50 5.08
C ALA A 128 2.25 10.52 4.78
N GLY A 129 3.52 10.11 4.90
CA GLY A 129 4.67 10.98 4.63
C GLY A 129 4.95 11.24 3.15
N ASP A 130 4.32 10.51 2.24
CA ASP A 130 4.52 10.64 0.80
C ASP A 130 3.16 10.70 0.07
N PRO A 131 2.87 11.78 -0.69
CA PRO A 131 1.57 11.94 -1.37
C PRO A 131 1.21 10.81 -2.33
N LEU A 132 2.20 10.18 -2.97
CA LEU A 132 1.95 9.10 -3.92
C LEU A 132 1.70 7.77 -3.21
N LEU A 133 2.45 7.48 -2.14
CA LEU A 133 2.16 6.33 -1.28
C LEU A 133 0.79 6.47 -0.62
N ALA A 134 0.42 7.67 -0.17
CA ALA A 134 -0.91 7.93 0.39
C ALA A 134 -2.01 7.66 -0.65
N GLN A 135 -1.87 8.14 -1.88
CA GLN A 135 -2.85 7.87 -2.95
C GLN A 135 -2.93 6.38 -3.31
N LEU A 136 -1.79 5.68 -3.34
CA LEU A 136 -1.76 4.22 -3.56
C LEU A 136 -2.46 3.47 -2.43
N HIS A 137 -2.15 3.82 -1.19
CA HIS A 137 -2.83 3.29 -0.02
C HIS A 137 -4.33 3.49 -0.11
N ASP A 138 -4.79 4.71 -0.41
CA ASP A 138 -6.22 5.02 -0.46
C ASP A 138 -6.93 4.21 -1.55
N ALA A 139 -6.29 4.01 -2.71
CA ALA A 139 -6.82 3.17 -3.78
C ALA A 139 -6.93 1.70 -3.35
N VAL A 140 -5.88 1.15 -2.73
CA VAL A 140 -5.86 -0.24 -2.25
C VAL A 140 -6.85 -0.45 -1.09
N TRP A 141 -6.90 0.49 -0.14
CA TRP A 141 -7.82 0.47 0.99
C TRP A 141 -9.28 0.54 0.52
N SER A 142 -9.60 1.45 -0.41
CA SER A 142 -10.95 1.60 -0.96
C SER A 142 -11.43 0.31 -1.64
N GLN A 143 -10.54 -0.40 -2.33
CA GLN A 143 -10.85 -1.72 -2.88
C GLN A 143 -11.17 -2.73 -1.78
N GLY A 144 -10.39 -2.76 -0.70
CA GLY A 144 -10.62 -3.66 0.45
C GLY A 144 -11.95 -3.38 1.16
N VAL A 145 -12.28 -2.11 1.38
CA VAL A 145 -13.57 -1.69 1.95
C VAL A 145 -14.73 -2.13 1.05
N GLU A 146 -14.59 -1.98 -0.26
CA GLU A 146 -15.59 -2.42 -1.22
C GLU A 146 -15.75 -3.95 -1.23
N ARG A 147 -14.67 -4.72 -0.98
CA ARG A 147 -14.76 -6.18 -0.77
C ARG A 147 -15.60 -6.54 0.45
N LEU A 148 -15.41 -5.84 1.58
CA LEU A 148 -16.21 -6.06 2.79
C LEU A 148 -17.69 -5.78 2.54
N ARG A 149 -18.03 -4.66 1.88
CA ARG A 149 -19.42 -4.34 1.52
C ARG A 149 -20.06 -5.43 0.68
N ARG A 150 -19.36 -5.94 -0.33
CA ARG A 150 -19.86 -7.02 -1.20
C ARG A 150 -20.04 -8.35 -0.48
N ALA A 151 -19.30 -8.59 0.60
CA ALA A 151 -19.50 -9.74 1.48
C ALA A 151 -20.65 -9.55 2.47
N GLY A 152 -21.36 -8.41 2.43
CA GLY A 152 -22.45 -8.08 3.34
C GLY A 152 -21.98 -7.56 4.71
N GLU A 153 -20.69 -7.25 4.86
CA GLU A 153 -20.15 -6.70 6.09
C GLU A 153 -20.32 -5.17 6.11
N ASN A 154 -20.51 -4.61 7.32
CA ASN A 154 -20.51 -3.18 7.55
C ASN A 154 -19.06 -2.71 7.86
N PRO A 155 -18.38 -2.00 6.94
CA PRO A 155 -17.00 -1.58 7.16
C PRO A 155 -16.81 -0.68 8.38
N ALA A 156 -17.81 0.15 8.73
CA ALA A 156 -17.73 1.01 9.90
C ALA A 156 -17.71 0.19 11.19
N ARG A 157 -18.49 -0.90 11.27
CA ARG A 157 -18.47 -1.81 12.42
C ARG A 157 -17.10 -2.50 12.52
N VAL A 158 -16.60 -3.04 11.42
CA VAL A 158 -15.29 -3.71 11.38
C VAL A 158 -14.16 -2.74 11.80
N ALA A 159 -14.24 -1.48 11.37
CA ALA A 159 -13.28 -0.45 11.78
C ALA A 159 -13.33 -0.15 13.28
N LEU A 160 -14.54 0.00 13.85
CA LEU A 160 -14.72 0.21 15.29
C LEU A 160 -14.17 -0.97 16.10
N ASP A 161 -14.46 -2.20 15.67
CA ASP A 161 -13.94 -3.42 16.28
C ASP A 161 -12.40 -3.45 16.22
N ALA A 162 -11.81 -3.08 15.08
CA ALA A 162 -10.36 -3.02 14.91
C ALA A 162 -9.70 -1.95 15.79
N MET A 163 -10.39 -0.84 16.06
CA MET A 163 -9.94 0.21 16.98
C MET A 163 -10.19 -0.13 18.46
N GLY A 164 -10.78 -1.29 18.76
CA GLY A 164 -11.07 -1.73 20.14
C GLY A 164 -12.35 -1.14 20.73
N TYR A 165 -13.15 -0.44 19.95
CA TYR A 165 -14.46 0.06 20.36
C TYR A 165 -15.52 -1.01 20.10
N ARG A 166 -15.63 -2.01 20.99
CA ARG A 166 -16.80 -2.90 20.99
C ARG A 166 -18.06 -2.05 21.19
N THR A 167 -19.07 -2.24 20.34
CA THR A 167 -20.41 -1.73 20.60
C THR A 167 -20.93 -2.29 21.92
N ALA A 168 -21.56 -1.44 22.71
CA ALA A 168 -22.05 -1.72 24.07
C ALA A 168 -23.01 -2.94 24.19
N ASP A 169 -23.43 -3.54 23.08
CA ASP A 169 -24.32 -4.70 23.02
C ASP A 169 -23.72 -5.97 23.67
N ASP A 170 -22.38 -6.10 23.76
CA ASP A 170 -21.73 -7.22 24.46
C ASP A 170 -21.81 -7.08 26.00
N ALA A 171 -21.94 -5.86 26.51
CA ALA A 171 -22.04 -5.61 27.96
C ALA A 171 -23.45 -5.87 28.49
N GLU A 172 -24.48 -5.69 27.66
CA GLU A 172 -25.88 -5.97 28.02
C GLU A 172 -26.17 -7.48 28.09
N ALA A 173 -25.48 -8.30 27.29
CA ALA A 173 -25.60 -9.77 27.36
C ALA A 173 -24.94 -10.37 28.62
N ALA A 174 -23.90 -9.72 29.17
CA ALA A 174 -23.23 -10.15 30.39
C ALA A 174 -23.93 -9.70 31.69
N CYS A 175 -24.85 -8.72 31.61
CA CYS A 175 -25.57 -8.17 32.77
C CYS A 175 -27.00 -8.71 32.94
N ARG A 176 -27.46 -9.67 32.13
CA ARG A 176 -28.74 -10.34 32.38
C ARG A 176 -28.57 -11.45 33.43
N PRO A 177 -29.20 -11.35 34.61
CA PRO A 177 -29.20 -12.46 35.56
C PRO A 177 -29.98 -13.64 34.94
N ARG A 178 -29.47 -14.86 35.17
CA ARG A 178 -30.21 -16.10 34.90
C ARG A 178 -31.42 -16.21 35.80
#